data_AF-A0A2Z6GD33-F1
#
_entry.id   AF-A0A2Z6GD33-F1
#
_cell.length_a   1.000
_cell.length_b   1.000
_cell.length_c   1.000
_cell.angle_alpha   90.00
_cell.angle_beta   90.00
_cell.angle_gamma   90.00
#
_symmetry.space_group_name_H-M   'P 1'
#
loop_
_entity.id
_entity.type
_entity.pdbx_description
1 polymer ?
#
loop_
_entity_poly.entity_id
_entity_poly.type
_entity_poly.pdbx_seq_one_letter_code
_entity_poly.pdbx_strand_id
1 'polypeptide(L)'
;MTTTKHTKGSDSERKVLEHAHRGIQMLTEFRPKLMGKIQAFMAEAMLPGVLDKKEKERIALGMALTQQCHYCIGLHIRACKHAGVSLEEIMEVCSIGIMMGGGPVLTHMAEVERALNEFYLDDEGEEVK
;
A
#
# COMPACT_ATOMS: atom_id res chain seq x y z
N MET A 1 -5.79 -12.14 -25.50
CA MET A 1 -6.37 -11.89 -24.16
C MET A 1 -6.19 -13.15 -23.35
N THR A 2 -5.05 -13.26 -22.67
CA THR A 2 -4.76 -14.38 -21.78
C THR A 2 -5.38 -14.07 -20.43
N THR A 3 -6.35 -14.87 -20.02
CA THR A 3 -6.94 -14.85 -18.68
C THR A 3 -5.92 -15.40 -17.69
N THR A 4 -5.05 -14.53 -17.18
CA THR A 4 -4.17 -14.86 -16.06
C THR A 4 -5.06 -15.11 -14.84
N LYS A 5 -5.03 -16.33 -14.27
CA LYS A 5 -5.77 -16.62 -13.04
C LYS A 5 -5.27 -15.67 -11.94
N HIS A 6 -6.17 -14.83 -11.43
CA HIS A 6 -5.86 -13.90 -10.36
C HIS A 6 -5.79 -14.68 -9.05
N THR A 7 -4.63 -14.70 -8.42
CA THR A 7 -4.44 -15.37 -7.15
C THR A 7 -4.37 -14.32 -6.05
N LYS A 8 -5.25 -14.43 -5.05
CA LYS A 8 -5.05 -13.72 -3.77
C LYS A 8 -3.66 -14.07 -3.25
N GLY A 9 -2.96 -13.08 -2.70
CA GLY A 9 -1.55 -13.21 -2.29
C GLY A 9 -1.24 -14.51 -1.57
N SER A 10 -0.04 -15.05 -1.82
CA SER A 10 0.39 -16.34 -1.27
C SER A 10 0.40 -16.32 0.26
N ASP A 11 0.24 -17.48 0.89
CA ASP A 11 0.33 -17.60 2.35
C ASP A 11 1.68 -17.10 2.89
N SER A 12 2.75 -17.17 2.09
CA SER A 12 4.05 -16.59 2.43
C SER A 12 4.05 -15.07 2.47
N GLU A 13 3.40 -14.40 1.51
CA GLU A 13 3.33 -12.93 1.48
C GLU A 13 2.51 -12.38 2.64
N ARG A 14 1.37 -13.01 2.95
CA ARG A 14 0.55 -12.61 4.11
C ARG A 14 1.34 -12.73 5.41
N LYS A 15 2.12 -13.81 5.57
CA LYS A 15 2.99 -13.99 6.74
C LYS A 15 4.02 -12.87 6.87
N VAL A 16 4.60 -12.37 5.78
CA VAL A 16 5.56 -11.24 5.83
C VAL A 16 4.90 -9.98 6.43
N LEU A 17 3.67 -9.67 6.00
CA LEU A 17 2.92 -8.54 6.53
C LEU A 17 2.52 -8.76 8.00
N GLU A 18 2.12 -9.97 8.37
CA GLU A 18 1.87 -10.34 9.77
C GLU A 18 3.12 -10.22 10.64
N HIS A 19 4.31 -10.56 10.12
CA HIS A 19 5.58 -10.36 10.80
C HIS A 19 5.88 -8.88 11.02
N ALA A 20 5.64 -8.03 10.02
CA ALA A 20 5.79 -6.57 10.15
C ALA A 20 4.87 -6.01 11.25
N HIS A 21 3.59 -6.39 11.24
CA HIS A 21 2.63 -6.00 12.28
C HIS A 21 3.07 -6.43 13.68
N ARG A 22 3.54 -7.67 13.84
CA ARG A 22 4.06 -8.17 15.13
C ARG A 22 5.28 -7.39 15.61
N GLY A 23 6.19 -7.01 14.71
CA GLY A 23 7.34 -6.17 15.06
C GLY A 23 6.93 -4.79 15.57
N ILE A 24 5.94 -4.16 14.94
CA ILE A 24 5.38 -2.87 15.38
C ILE A 24 4.71 -3.01 16.74
N GLN A 25 3.96 -4.10 16.97
CA GLN A 25 3.31 -4.38 18.26
C GLN A 25 4.35 -4.57 19.37
N MET A 26 5.38 -5.37 19.12
CA MET A 26 6.49 -5.57 20.06
C MET A 26 7.09 -4.22 20.48
N LEU A 27 7.41 -3.33 19.53
CA LEU A 27 7.95 -2.02 19.87
C LEU A 27 6.94 -1.13 20.64
N THR A 28 5.65 -1.28 20.35
CA THR A 28 4.57 -0.57 21.05
C THR A 28 4.49 -1.00 22.51
N GLU A 29 4.68 -2.28 22.82
CA GLU A 29 4.72 -2.81 24.18
C GLU A 29 5.95 -2.31 24.95
N PHE A 30 7.14 -2.35 24.33
CA PHE A 30 8.38 -1.93 25.00
C PHE A 30 8.55 -0.40 25.10
N ARG A 31 8.00 0.37 24.15
CA ARG A 31 8.21 1.83 24.04
C ARG A 31 6.89 2.57 23.78
N PRO A 32 5.85 2.42 24.62
CA PRO A 32 4.50 2.93 24.33
C PRO A 32 4.44 4.45 24.17
N LYS A 33 5.18 5.20 24.99
CA LYS A 33 5.24 6.68 24.87
C LYS A 33 5.86 7.15 23.56
N LEU A 34 6.86 6.42 23.04
CA LEU A 34 7.49 6.75 21.76
C LEU A 34 6.56 6.40 20.60
N MET A 35 6.01 5.18 20.62
CA MET A 35 5.10 4.73 19.57
C MET A 35 3.83 5.58 19.51
N GLY A 36 3.29 6.02 20.65
CA GLY A 36 2.17 6.96 20.69
C GLY A 36 2.48 8.29 19.99
N LYS A 37 3.71 8.83 20.13
CA LYS A 37 4.13 10.04 19.42
C LYS A 37 4.27 9.82 17.91
N ILE A 38 4.83 8.69 17.50
CA ILE A 38 4.99 8.33 16.09
C ILE A 38 3.62 8.16 15.42
N GLN A 39 2.70 7.43 16.07
CA GLN A 39 1.34 7.22 15.57
C GLN A 39 0.57 8.54 15.47
N ALA A 40 0.69 9.41 16.48
CA ALA A 40 0.07 10.75 16.44
C ALA A 40 0.60 11.58 15.26
N PHE A 41 1.92 11.60 15.04
CA PHE A 41 2.52 12.29 13.90
C PHE A 41 2.01 11.74 12.55
N MET A 42 2.00 10.42 12.39
CA MET A 42 1.52 9.77 11.16
C MET A 42 0.04 10.09 10.89
N ALA A 43 -0.80 10.04 11.93
CA ALA A 43 -2.22 10.37 11.82
C ALA A 43 -2.44 11.84 11.42
N GLU A 44 -1.74 12.76 12.10
CA GLU A 44 -1.82 14.20 11.83
C GLU A 44 -1.39 14.53 10.39
N ALA A 45 -0.30 13.94 9.91
CA ALA A 45 0.21 14.16 8.55
C ALA A 45 -0.82 13.78 7.46
N MET A 46 -1.69 12.80 7.74
CA MET A 46 -2.70 12.28 6.82
C MET A 46 -4.08 12.92 6.98
N LEU A 47 -4.28 13.86 7.92
CA LEU A 47 -5.54 14.61 8.01
C LEU A 47 -5.76 15.44 6.73
N PRO A 48 -6.99 15.51 6.20
CA PRO A 48 -7.28 16.33 5.03
C PRO A 48 -7.05 17.82 5.32
N GLY A 49 -6.57 18.56 4.32
CA GLY A 49 -6.31 20.00 4.39
C GLY A 49 -6.41 20.61 3.00
N VAL A 50 -5.39 21.38 2.59
CA VAL A 50 -5.28 21.87 1.20
C VAL A 50 -5.23 20.70 0.21
N LEU A 51 -4.54 19.62 0.58
CA LEU A 51 -4.62 18.35 -0.09
C LEU A 51 -5.66 17.48 0.62
N ASP A 52 -6.57 16.91 -0.15
CA ASP A 52 -7.56 15.97 0.37
C ASP A 52 -6.91 14.62 0.72
N LYS A 53 -7.72 13.70 1.26
CA LYS A 53 -7.22 12.38 1.65
C LYS A 53 -6.81 11.54 0.44
N LYS A 54 -7.51 11.68 -0.68
CA LYS A 54 -7.25 10.95 -1.94
C LYS A 54 -5.88 11.31 -2.48
N GLU A 55 -5.57 12.61 -2.54
CA GLU A 55 -4.28 13.15 -2.98
C GLU A 55 -3.14 12.70 -2.07
N LYS A 56 -3.33 12.78 -0.75
CA LYS A 56 -2.31 12.35 0.22
C LYS A 56 -1.99 10.86 0.12
N GLU A 57 -2.98 10.00 -0.05
CA GLU A 57 -2.74 8.55 -0.17
C GLU A 57 -2.00 8.19 -1.48
N ARG A 58 -2.28 8.91 -2.59
CA ARG A 58 -1.49 8.73 -3.83
C ARG A 58 -0.03 9.10 -3.66
N ILE A 59 0.24 10.23 -2.98
CA ILE A 59 1.61 10.65 -2.66
C ILE A 59 2.28 9.60 -1.78
N ALA A 60 1.59 9.13 -0.73
CA ALA A 60 2.11 8.12 0.18
C ALA A 60 2.38 6.79 -0.52
N LEU A 61 1.52 6.36 -1.44
CA LEU A 61 1.74 5.17 -2.27
C LEU A 61 2.97 5.34 -3.16
N GLY A 62 3.14 6.48 -3.82
CA GLY A 62 4.35 6.78 -4.60
C GLY A 62 5.62 6.69 -3.74
N MET A 63 5.59 7.22 -2.53
CA MET A 63 6.69 7.13 -1.57
C MET A 63 6.94 5.71 -1.07
N ALA A 64 5.89 4.92 -0.85
CA ALA A 64 5.99 3.51 -0.48
C ALA A 64 6.68 2.69 -1.57
N LEU A 65 6.34 2.94 -2.84
CA LEU A 65 6.98 2.33 -4.01
C LEU A 65 8.47 2.67 -4.07
N THR A 66 8.83 3.95 -4.00
CA THR A 66 10.24 4.36 -4.09
C THR A 66 11.08 3.91 -2.90
N GLN A 67 10.46 3.73 -1.73
CA GLN A 67 11.10 3.14 -0.55
C GLN A 67 11.13 1.61 -0.58
N GLN A 68 10.51 0.96 -1.58
CA GLN A 68 10.52 -0.49 -1.74
C GLN A 68 10.00 -1.22 -0.49
N CYS A 69 9.03 -0.59 0.18
CA CYS A 69 8.49 -1.07 1.45
C CYS A 69 7.23 -1.91 1.19
N HIS A 70 7.35 -3.24 1.17
CA HIS A 70 6.22 -4.15 0.92
C HIS A 70 5.01 -3.87 1.82
N TYR A 71 5.28 -3.68 3.12
CA TYR A 71 4.26 -3.33 4.10
C TYR A 71 3.54 -2.03 3.77
N CYS A 72 4.30 -0.99 3.42
CA CYS A 72 3.77 0.33 3.12
C CYS A 72 2.96 0.33 1.81
N ILE A 73 3.38 -0.43 0.79
CA ILE A 73 2.68 -0.56 -0.49
C ILE A 73 1.27 -1.14 -0.25
N GLY A 74 1.17 -2.27 0.44
CA GLY A 74 -0.11 -2.88 0.76
C GLY A 74 -1.00 -1.98 1.63
N LEU A 75 -0.40 -1.33 2.65
CA LEU A 75 -1.11 -0.40 3.53
C LEU A 75 -1.73 0.77 2.77
N HIS A 76 -0.96 1.43 1.91
CA HIS A 76 -1.42 2.60 1.17
C HIS A 76 -2.33 2.25 -0.01
N ILE A 77 -2.22 1.06 -0.63
CA ILE A 77 -3.23 0.60 -1.61
C ILE A 77 -4.59 0.40 -0.92
N ARG A 78 -4.63 -0.23 0.25
CA ARG A 78 -5.87 -0.36 1.04
C ARG A 78 -6.44 1.01 1.39
N ALA A 79 -5.60 1.94 1.84
CA ALA A 79 -6.01 3.28 2.22
C ALA A 79 -6.52 4.09 1.01
N CYS A 80 -5.86 3.98 -0.15
CA CYS A 80 -6.33 4.49 -1.44
C CYS A 80 -7.74 4.00 -1.76
N LYS A 81 -8.04 2.71 -1.54
CA LYS A 81 -9.39 2.15 -1.81
C LYS A 81 -10.43 2.84 -0.94
N HIS A 82 -10.14 2.98 0.35
CA HIS A 82 -11.03 3.64 1.30
C HIS A 82 -11.18 5.15 1.02
N ALA A 83 -10.19 5.78 0.38
CA ALA A 83 -10.25 7.16 -0.07
C ALA A 83 -10.91 7.34 -1.46
N GLY A 84 -11.36 6.26 -2.11
CA GLY A 84 -12.02 6.30 -3.41
C GLY A 84 -11.08 6.53 -4.59
N VAL A 85 -9.80 6.20 -4.45
CA VAL A 85 -8.85 6.17 -5.57
C VAL A 85 -9.23 5.02 -6.51
N SER A 86 -9.26 5.25 -7.82
CA SER A 86 -9.56 4.20 -8.80
C SER A 86 -8.33 3.36 -9.13
N LEU A 87 -8.54 2.20 -9.74
CA LEU A 87 -7.46 1.37 -10.25
C LEU A 87 -6.56 2.12 -11.26
N GLU A 88 -7.14 2.90 -12.16
CA GLU A 88 -6.38 3.69 -13.14
C GLU A 88 -5.48 4.73 -12.47
N GLU A 89 -5.99 5.40 -11.44
CA GLU A 89 -5.22 6.37 -10.67
C GLU A 89 -4.06 5.70 -9.93
N ILE A 90 -4.22 4.44 -9.47
CA ILE A 90 -3.10 3.65 -8.92
C ILE A 90 -2.07 3.33 -10.00
N MET A 91 -2.50 2.95 -11.20
CA MET A 91 -1.59 2.66 -12.32
C MET A 91 -0.76 3.88 -12.72
N GLU A 92 -1.34 5.08 -12.68
CA GLU A 92 -0.60 6.34 -12.89
C GLU A 92 0.46 6.57 -11.80
N VAL A 93 0.11 6.37 -10.52
CA VAL A 93 1.08 6.48 -9.41
C VAL A 93 2.21 5.45 -9.55
N CYS A 94 1.88 4.21 -9.93
CA CYS A 94 2.88 3.17 -10.17
C CYS A 94 3.83 3.55 -11.30
N SER A 95 3.30 4.12 -12.38
CA SER A 95 4.10 4.60 -13.51
C SER A 95 5.10 5.69 -13.09
N ILE A 96 4.67 6.63 -12.24
CA ILE A 96 5.55 7.65 -11.66
C ILE A 96 6.60 7.01 -10.74
N GLY A 97 6.19 6.06 -9.88
CA GLY A 97 7.10 5.33 -8.99
C GLY A 97 8.20 4.59 -9.75
N ILE A 98 7.84 3.91 -10.85
CA ILE A 98 8.81 3.24 -11.73
C ILE A 98 9.70 4.24 -12.44
N MET A 99 9.17 5.37 -12.92
CA MET A 99 9.98 6.42 -13.53
C MET A 99 11.05 6.95 -12.55
N MET A 100 10.69 7.14 -11.28
CA MET A 100 11.60 7.64 -10.25
C MET A 100 12.59 6.59 -9.74
N GLY A 101 12.17 5.33 -9.62
CA GLY A 101 12.95 4.27 -8.96
C GLY A 101 13.51 3.18 -9.89
N GLY A 102 13.17 3.21 -11.17
CA GLY A 102 13.67 2.30 -12.20
C GLY A 102 13.35 0.82 -11.98
N GLY A 103 14.24 -0.05 -12.47
CA GLY A 103 14.12 -1.51 -12.37
C GLY A 103 13.87 -2.04 -10.95
N PRO A 104 14.51 -1.53 -9.88
CA PRO A 104 14.21 -1.92 -8.51
C PRO A 104 12.75 -1.74 -8.13
N VAL A 105 12.11 -0.61 -8.45
CA VAL A 105 10.69 -0.41 -8.13
C VAL A 105 9.79 -1.31 -8.99
N LEU A 106 10.19 -1.57 -10.24
CA LEU A 106 9.43 -2.46 -11.13
C LEU A 106 9.26 -3.87 -10.54
N THR A 107 10.24 -4.40 -9.81
CA THR A 107 10.11 -5.75 -9.20
C THR A 107 9.10 -5.79 -8.06
N HIS A 108 8.74 -4.64 -7.47
CA HIS A 108 7.71 -4.54 -6.42
C HIS A 108 6.28 -4.49 -6.97
N MET A 109 6.08 -4.53 -8.29
CA MET A 109 4.74 -4.65 -8.87
C MET A 109 4.03 -5.94 -8.47
N ALA A 110 4.77 -7.00 -8.09
CA ALA A 110 4.18 -8.20 -7.49
C ALA A 110 3.42 -7.87 -6.19
N GLU A 111 3.93 -6.94 -5.38
CA GLU A 111 3.26 -6.50 -4.15
C GLU A 111 2.04 -5.61 -4.46
N VAL A 112 2.14 -4.80 -5.52
CA VAL A 112 1.00 -4.01 -6.01
C VAL A 112 -0.11 -4.94 -6.47
N GLU A 113 0.17 -5.89 -7.36
CA GLU A 113 -0.78 -6.90 -7.82
C GLU A 113 -1.43 -7.64 -6.66
N ARG A 114 -0.62 -8.11 -5.69
CA ARG A 114 -1.10 -8.78 -4.48
C ARG A 114 -2.13 -7.95 -3.73
N ALA A 115 -1.85 -6.67 -3.50
CA ALA A 115 -2.72 -5.76 -2.78
C ALA A 115 -3.97 -5.39 -3.60
N LEU A 116 -3.85 -5.27 -4.92
CA LEU A 116 -4.99 -5.04 -5.81
C LEU A 116 -5.97 -6.24 -5.78
N ASN A 117 -5.46 -7.46 -5.83
CA ASN A 117 -6.27 -8.68 -5.69
C ASN A 117 -6.97 -8.80 -4.31
N GLU A 118 -6.50 -8.05 -3.32
CA GLU A 118 -7.08 -8.05 -1.97
C GLU A 118 -8.12 -6.94 -1.78
N PHE A 119 -7.94 -5.77 -2.40
CA PHE A 119 -8.74 -4.58 -2.12
C PHE A 119 -9.49 -3.99 -3.31
N TYR A 120 -9.09 -4.29 -4.53
CA TYR A 120 -9.62 -3.69 -5.75
C TYR A 120 -10.28 -4.68 -6.68
N LEU A 121 -9.80 -5.93 -6.75
CA LEU A 121 -10.23 -6.89 -7.76
C LEU A 121 -11.01 -8.04 -7.13
N ASP A 122 -12.04 -8.51 -7.82
CA ASP A 122 -12.73 -9.75 -7.46
C ASP A 122 -11.97 -10.99 -7.94
N ASP A 123 -12.56 -12.17 -7.74
CA ASP A 123 -11.96 -13.44 -8.15
C ASP A 123 -11.86 -13.60 -9.68
N GLU A 124 -12.54 -12.74 -10.44
CA GLU A 124 -12.56 -12.69 -11.91
C GLU A 124 -11.56 -11.66 -12.47
N GLY A 125 -11.00 -10.82 -11.59
CA GLY A 125 -10.04 -9.77 -11.94
C GLY A 125 -10.71 -8.43 -12.30
N GLU A 126 -12.00 -8.29 -12.03
CA GLU A 126 -12.75 -7.07 -12.31
C GLU A 126 -12.74 -6.13 -11.11
N GLU A 127 -12.79 -4.82 -11.36
CA GLU A 127 -12.78 -3.82 -10.30
C GLU A 127 -14.06 -3.90 -9.45
N VAL A 128 -13.88 -4.18 -8.16
CA VAL A 128 -14.96 -4.21 -7.17
C VAL A 128 -15.40 -2.77 -6.90
N LYS A 129 -16.67 -2.45 -7.17
CA LYS A 129 -17.24 -1.13 -6.91
C LYS A 129 -17.31 -0.79 -5.42
#